data_AF-A0A7W0G5J3-F1
#
_entry.id   AF-A0A7W0G5J3-F1
#
_cell.length_a   1.000
_cell.length_b   1.000
_cell.length_c   1.000
_cell.angle_alpha   90.00
_cell.angle_beta   90.00
_cell.angle_gamma   90.00
#
_symmetry.space_group_name_H-M   'P 1'
#
loop_
_entity.id
_entity.type
_entity.pdbx_description
1 polymer ?
#
loop_
_entity_poly.entity_id
_entity_poly.type
_entity_poly.pdbx_seq_one_letter_code
_entity_poly.pdbx_strand_id
1 'polypeptide(L)' 'MNSSDNVQRNYETTDLTLASFLRCRDLQIADIKRQNGRTVFVFGDSPQLRQAVIDYANDAEVCVRSFCATMRDLKAITR' A
#
# COMPACT_ATOMS: atom_id res chain seq x y z
N MET A 1 -10.17 9.56 32.05
CA MET A 1 -9.28 8.43 31.74
C MET A 1 -8.93 8.50 30.26
N ASN A 2 -7.65 8.32 29.91
CA ASN A 2 -7.13 8.51 28.55
C ASN A 2 -7.81 7.55 27.55
N SER A 3 -8.56 8.12 26.60
CA SER A 3 -8.85 7.44 25.33
C SER A 3 -7.52 7.30 24.61
N SER A 4 -6.87 6.16 24.80
CA SER A 4 -5.78 5.72 23.93
C SER A 4 -6.41 5.44 22.58
N ASP A 5 -6.58 6.49 21.78
CA ASP A 5 -6.54 6.42 20.33
C ASP A 5 -5.20 5.77 20.01
N ASN A 6 -5.19 4.44 19.99
CA ASN A 6 -4.19 3.68 19.27
C ASN A 6 -4.46 4.05 17.82
N VAL A 7 -3.96 5.21 17.40
CA VAL A 7 -3.91 5.60 16.00
C VAL A 7 -2.96 4.59 15.39
N GLN A 8 -3.48 3.40 15.09
CA GLN A 8 -2.84 2.51 14.15
C GLN A 8 -2.73 3.38 12.91
N ARG A 9 -1.51 3.86 12.65
CA ARG A 9 -1.22 4.81 11.57
C ARG A 9 -1.26 4.06 10.24
N ASN A 10 -2.36 3.38 9.96
CA ASN A 10 -2.51 2.62 8.74
C ASN A 10 -2.28 3.55 7.55
N TYR A 11 -1.44 3.10 6.64
CA TYR A 11 -1.14 3.86 5.45
C TYR A 11 -2.20 3.55 4.40
N GLU A 12 -3.05 4.53 4.12
CA GLU A 12 -4.12 4.41 3.15
C GLU A 12 -3.69 5.06 1.84
N THR A 13 -3.72 4.31 0.75
CA THR A 13 -3.42 4.83 -0.59
C THR A 13 -4.48 4.41 -1.59
N THR A 14 -4.88 5.34 -2.46
CA THR A 14 -5.75 5.06 -3.61
C THR A 14 -4.97 4.72 -4.88
N ASP A 15 -3.64 4.87 -4.84
CA ASP A 15 -2.79 4.72 -6.00
C ASP A 15 -2.42 3.25 -6.19
N LEU A 16 -2.91 2.69 -7.28
CA LEU A 16 -2.62 1.30 -7.65
C LEU A 16 -1.12 1.07 -7.87
N THR A 17 -0.41 2.06 -8.43
CA THR A 17 1.04 2.01 -8.65
C THR A 17 1.79 1.97 -7.33
N LEU A 18 1.47 2.87 -6.40
CA LEU A 18 2.09 2.90 -5.08
C LEU A 18 1.77 1.61 -4.31
N ALA A 19 0.52 1.17 -4.27
CA ALA A 19 0.14 -0.09 -3.64
C ALA A 19 0.90 -1.30 -4.23
N SER A 20 1.11 -1.31 -5.55
CA SER A 20 1.89 -2.36 -6.21
C SER A 20 3.37 -2.32 -5.83
N PHE A 21 3.96 -1.13 -5.75
CA PHE A 21 5.34 -0.94 -5.29
C PHE A 21 5.52 -1.43 -3.85
N LEU A 22 4.60 -1.06 -2.95
CA LEU A 22 4.62 -1.49 -1.56
C LEU A 22 4.52 -3.02 -1.47
N ARG A 23 3.62 -3.64 -2.22
CA ARG A 23 3.50 -5.11 -2.27
C ARG A 23 4.73 -5.81 -2.87
N CYS A 24 5.48 -5.16 -3.77
CA CYS A 24 6.76 -5.69 -4.25
C CYS A 24 7.86 -5.70 -3.19
N ARG A 25 7.72 -4.90 -2.12
CA ARG A 25 8.62 -4.82 -0.97
C ARG A 25 8.18 -5.74 0.19
N ASP A 26 7.36 -6.76 -0.11
CA ASP A 26 6.77 -7.68 0.87
C ASP A 26 5.86 -7.02 1.91
N LEU A 27 5.40 -5.79 1.66
CA LEU A 27 4.42 -5.13 2.53
C LEU A 27 3.04 -5.73 2.29
N GLN A 28 2.40 -6.18 3.37
CA GLN A 28 1.07 -6.75 3.31
C GLN A 28 0.00 -5.66 3.38
N ILE A 29 -1.01 -5.80 2.53
CA ILE A 29 -2.22 -5.01 2.60
C ILE A 29 -3.02 -5.55 3.78
N ALA A 30 -3.25 -4.70 4.77
CA ALA A 30 -4.05 -5.04 5.95
C ALA A 30 -5.54 -5.04 5.62
N ASP A 31 -5.99 -4.11 4.77
CA ASP A 31 -7.40 -3.98 4.39
C ASP A 31 -7.55 -3.32 3.01
N ILE A 32 -8.66 -3.56 2.31
CA ILE A 32 -8.98 -2.94 1.02
C ILE A 32 -10.40 -2.39 1.09
N LYS A 33 -10.50 -1.07 1.09
CA LYS A 33 -11.78 -0.36 1.17
C LYS A 33 -12.16 0.17 -0.20
N ARG A 34 -13.44 0.20 -0.53
CA ARG A 34 -13.95 0.94 -1.71
C ARG A 34 -14.66 2.19 -1.21
N GLN A 35 -14.12 3.37 -1.49
CA GLN A 35 -14.67 4.67 -1.12
C GLN A 35 -15.02 5.46 -2.38
N ASN A 36 -16.30 5.83 -2.55
CA ASN A 36 -16.78 6.63 -3.68
C ASN A 36 -16.34 6.10 -5.06
N GLY A 37 -16.34 4.78 -5.23
CA GLY A 37 -15.92 4.12 -6.48
C GLY A 37 -14.39 4.03 -6.67
N ARG A 38 -13.59 4.51 -5.72
CA ARG A 38 -12.13 4.33 -5.70
C ARG A 38 -11.75 3.22 -4.73
N THR A 39 -10.79 2.40 -5.11
CA THR A 39 -10.20 1.42 -4.20
C THR A 39 -9.12 2.10 -3.37
N VAL A 40 -9.24 2.00 -2.05
CA VAL A 40 -8.28 2.43 -1.05
C VAL A 40 -7.61 1.18 -0.47
N PHE A 41 -6.31 1.06 -0.68
CA PHE A 41 -5.49 0.01 -0.10
C PHE A 41 -4.96 0.50 1.25
N VAL A 42 -5.24 -0.25 2.29
CA VAL A 42 -4.85 0.03 3.67
C VAL A 42 -3.70 -0.90 4.03
N PHE A 43 -2.55 -0.33 4.34
CA PHE A 43 -1.38 -1.07 4.81
C PHE A 43 -1.16 -0.81 6.30
N GLY A 44 -0.59 -1.78 7.01
CA GLY A 44 -0.15 -1.55 8.39
C GLY A 44 1.03 -0.58 8.42
N ASP A 45 1.04 0.37 9.37
CA ASP A 45 2.21 1.24 9.58
C ASP A 45 3.40 0.36 9.96
N SER A 46 4.46 0.44 9.17
CA SER A 46 5.75 -0.14 9.55
C SER A 46 6.87 0.82 9.16
N PRO A 47 8.00 0.81 9.87
CA PRO A 47 9.16 1.59 9.46
C PRO A 47 9.61 1.21 8.04
N GLN A 48 9.42 -0.04 7.61
CA GLN A 48 9.70 -0.47 6.24
C GLN A 48 8.77 0.19 5.22
N LEU A 49 7.49 0.38 5.56
CA LEU A 49 6.54 1.05 4.69
C LEU A 49 6.91 2.51 4.48
N ARG A 50 7.25 3.24 5.54
CA ARG A 50 7.71 4.63 5.40
C ARG A 50 8.96 4.71 4.53
N GLN A 51 9.92 3.82 4.74
CA GLN A 51 11.11 3.75 3.90
C GLN A 51 10.74 3.48 2.44
N ALA A 52 9.82 2.55 2.18
CA ALA A 52 9.37 2.24 0.82
C ALA A 52 8.67 3.43 0.15
N VAL A 53 7.84 4.20 0.88
CA VAL A 53 7.21 5.42 0.34
C VAL A 53 8.26 6.48 0.02
N ILE A 54 9.27 6.66 0.89
CA ILE A 54 10.38 7.57 0.64
C ILE A 54 11.18 7.10 -0.58
N ASP A 55 11.51 5.81 -0.66
CA ASP A 55 12.23 5.23 -1.79
C ASP A 55 11.46 5.45 -3.10
N TYR A 56 10.14 5.23 -3.10
CA TYR A 56 9.28 5.54 -4.25
C TYR A 56 9.33 7.02 -4.63
N ALA A 57 9.33 7.93 -3.65
CA ALA A 57 9.47 9.37 -3.89
C ALA A 57 10.86 9.78 -4.39
N ASN A 58 11.88 8.93 -4.20
CA ASN A 58 13.24 9.11 -4.71
C ASN A 58 13.49 8.33 -6.03
N ASP A 59 12.43 7.96 -6.76
CA ASP A 59 12.53 7.19 -8.01
C ASP A 59 13.26 5.84 -7.84
N ALA A 60 13.05 5.16 -6.71
CA ALA A 60 13.67 3.86 -6.48
C ALA A 60 13.25 2.82 -7.54
N GLU A 61 14.23 2.06 -8.00
CA GLU A 61 14.01 0.99 -8.96
C GLU A 61 13.13 -0.11 -8.37
N VAL A 62 12.12 -0.54 -9.14
CA VAL A 62 11.29 -1.69 -8.82
C VAL A 62 11.37 -2.71 -9.94
N CYS A 63 11.39 -3.99 -9.59
CA CYS A 63 11.36 -5.05 -10.60
C CYS A 63 10.02 -4.98 -11.36
N VAL A 64 10.07 -4.61 -12.65
CA VAL A 64 8.89 -4.51 -13.54
C VAL A 64 8.07 -5.79 -13.54
N ARG A 65 8.73 -6.96 -13.44
CA ARG A 65 8.05 -8.26 -13.39
C ARG A 65 7.18 -8.40 -12.14
N SER A 66 7.75 -8.11 -10.97
CA SER A 66 7.03 -8.13 -9.69
C SER A 66 5.92 -7.08 -9.67
N PHE A 67 6.19 -5.89 -10.20
CA PHE A 67 5.20 -4.83 -10.31
C PHE A 67 4.02 -5.24 -11.18
N CYS A 68 4.25 -5.71 -12.40
CA CYS A 68 3.20 -6.17 -13.30
C CYS A 68 2.42 -7.40 -12.79
N ALA A 69 3.07 -8.29 -12.03
CA ALA A 69 2.38 -9.40 -11.37
C ALA A 69 1.47 -8.88 -10.25
N THR A 70 2.02 -8.07 -9.36
CA THR A 70 1.30 -7.47 -8.23
C THR A 70 0.14 -6.61 -8.71
N MET A 71 0.34 -5.77 -9.72
CA MET A 71 -0.70 -4.88 -10.25
C MET A 71 -1.84 -5.67 -10.88
N ARG A 72 -1.57 -6.85 -11.46
CA ARG A 72 -2.62 -7.80 -11.92
C ARG A 72 -3.36 -8.41 -10.74
N ASP A 73 -2.66 -8.85 -9.71
CA ASP A 73 -3.25 -9.37 -8.47
C ASP A 73 -4.17 -8.33 -7.82
N LEU A 74 -3.69 -7.11 -7.63
CA LEU A 74 -4.48 -6.00 -7.08
C LEU A 74 -5.70 -5.71 -7.95
N LYS A 75 -5.54 -5.64 -9.28
CA LYS A 75 -6.69 -5.47 -10.18
C LYS A 75 -7.71 -6.58 -10.05
N ALA A 76 -7.29 -7.83 -9.90
CA ALA A 76 -8.18 -8.96 -9.71
C ALA A 76 -8.96 -8.87 -8.39
N ILE A 77 -8.31 -8.39 -7.32
CA ILE A 77 -8.95 -8.17 -6.01
C ILE A 77 -9.95 -6.99 -6.05
N THR A 78 -9.66 -5.97 -6.87
CA THR A 78 -10.56 -4.82 -7.05
C THR A 78 -11.67 -5.03 -8.08
N ARG A 79 -11.73 -6.20 -8.73
CA ARG A 79 -12.78 -6.53 -9.70
C ARG A 79 -14.12 -6.80 -9.02
#